data_AF-A0A2H0T8J3-F1
#
_entry.id   AF-A0A2H0T8J3-F1
#
_cell.length_a   1.000
_cell.length_b   1.000
_cell.length_c   1.000
_cell.angle_alpha   90.00
_cell.angle_beta   90.00
_cell.angle_gamma   90.00
#
_symmetry.space_group_name_H-M   'P 1'
#
loop_
_entity.id
_entity.type
_entity.pdbx_description
1 polymer ?
#
loop_
_entity_poly.entity_id
_entity_poly.type
_entity_poly.pdbx_seq_one_letter_code
_entity_poly.pdbx_strand_id
1 'polypeptide(L)'
;MKEKKQYSYWNIAVTHFLTSGFTTFVVTIILVMPLMILFGKENIILISIIKQIIFLLAIWLSVMYSAKYIKGRYIIKESDKIIKSATMYFIIIGIGFWLFYIVRVAKGDIYTNSILDVNFFIDNIFFFLEFLVFYLSSKKYIHNTSQNNTQMKN
;
A
#
# COMPACT_ATOMS: atom_id res chain seq x y z
N MET A 1 -18.39 25.38 1.14
CA MET A 1 -17.23 24.55 0.74
C MET A 1 -16.19 24.64 1.83
N LYS A 2 -15.59 23.53 2.30
CA LYS A 2 -14.44 23.62 3.21
C LYS A 2 -13.26 24.19 2.42
N GLU A 3 -12.64 25.26 2.91
CA GLU A 3 -11.46 25.84 2.30
C GLU A 3 -10.32 24.81 2.25
N LYS A 4 -9.72 24.64 1.07
CA LYS A 4 -8.57 23.75 0.91
C LYS A 4 -7.34 24.40 1.53
N LYS A 5 -6.59 23.62 2.31
CA LYS A 5 -5.40 24.12 2.99
C LYS A 5 -4.16 23.95 2.13
N GLN A 6 -3.27 24.94 2.13
CA GLN A 6 -1.95 24.82 1.53
C GLN A 6 -0.96 24.30 2.57
N TYR A 7 -0.40 23.12 2.33
CA TYR A 7 0.66 22.52 3.16
C TYR A 7 1.87 22.18 2.29
N SER A 8 3.00 21.95 2.94
CA SER A 8 4.20 21.42 2.30
C SER A 8 3.93 20.04 1.69
N TYR A 9 4.63 19.72 0.61
CA TYR A 9 4.48 18.45 -0.10
C TYR A 9 4.75 17.24 0.82
N TRP A 10 5.73 17.34 1.73
CA TRP A 10 6.08 16.25 2.65
C TRP A 10 4.94 15.93 3.64
N ASN A 11 4.22 16.94 4.12
CA ASN A 11 3.05 16.74 5.00
C ASN A 11 1.92 16.00 4.27
N ILE A 12 1.67 16.37 3.02
CA ILE A 12 0.67 15.69 2.19
C ILE A 12 1.12 14.26 1.88
N ALA A 13 2.42 14.05 1.62
CA ALA A 13 2.99 12.73 1.39
C ALA A 13 2.86 11.80 2.61
N VAL A 14 3.20 12.29 3.81
CA VAL A 14 3.04 11.54 5.07
C VAL A 14 1.56 11.21 5.29
N THR A 15 0.67 12.18 5.10
CA THR A 15 -0.78 11.95 5.23
C THR A 15 -1.24 10.88 4.26
N HIS A 16 -0.79 10.94 3.00
CA HIS A 16 -1.15 9.98 1.97
C HIS A 16 -0.69 8.57 2.32
N PHE A 17 0.59 8.43 2.72
CA PHE A 17 1.20 7.18 3.17
C PHE A 17 0.47 6.58 4.38
N LEU A 18 0.25 7.36 5.44
CA LEU A 18 -0.41 6.86 6.65
C LEU A 18 -1.86 6.45 6.38
N THR A 19 -2.60 7.26 5.60
CA THR A 19 -4.00 6.99 5.29
C THR A 19 -4.14 5.76 4.41
N SER A 20 -3.28 5.62 3.39
CA SER A 20 -3.28 4.43 2.52
C SER A 20 -2.85 3.20 3.30
N GLY A 21 -1.75 3.25 4.06
CA GLY A 21 -1.27 2.12 4.87
C GLY A 21 -2.30 1.63 5.90
N PHE A 22 -2.95 2.54 6.62
CA PHE A 22 -4.00 2.17 7.58
C PHE A 22 -5.22 1.57 6.88
N THR A 23 -5.65 2.15 5.75
CA THR A 23 -6.79 1.61 4.99
C THR A 23 -6.45 0.24 4.42
N THR A 24 -5.23 0.03 3.92
CA THR A 24 -4.76 -1.26 3.41
C THR A 24 -4.82 -2.31 4.51
N PHE A 25 -4.28 -2.00 5.69
CA PHE A 25 -4.31 -2.89 6.85
C PHE A 25 -5.75 -3.32 7.21
N VAL A 26 -6.68 -2.37 7.31
CA VAL A 26 -8.08 -2.65 7.63
C VAL A 26 -8.75 -3.50 6.55
N VAL A 27 -8.60 -3.13 5.26
CA VAL A 27 -9.20 -3.85 4.13
C VAL A 27 -8.65 -5.28 4.04
N THR A 28 -7.34 -5.45 4.22
CA THR A 28 -6.72 -6.78 4.21
C THR A 28 -7.24 -7.67 5.32
N ILE A 29 -7.37 -7.17 6.55
CA ILE A 29 -7.91 -7.98 7.66
C ILE A 29 -9.32 -8.45 7.35
N ILE A 30 -10.19 -7.55 6.88
CA ILE A 30 -11.59 -7.86 6.57
C ILE A 30 -11.70 -8.92 5.47
N LEU A 31 -10.82 -8.88 4.46
CA LEU A 31 -10.88 -9.79 3.32
C LEU A 31 -10.16 -11.13 3.56
N VAL A 32 -9.04 -11.13 4.30
CA VAL A 32 -8.20 -12.31 4.48
C VAL A 32 -8.70 -13.20 5.63
N MET A 33 -9.24 -12.63 6.71
CA MET A 33 -9.73 -13.44 7.85
C MET A 33 -10.79 -14.48 7.45
N PRO A 34 -11.85 -14.13 6.70
CA PRO A 34 -12.86 -15.10 6.29
C PRO A 34 -12.28 -16.23 5.44
N LEU A 35 -11.30 -15.93 4.58
CA LEU A 35 -10.65 -16.93 3.73
C LEU A 35 -9.86 -17.96 4.55
N MET A 36 -9.17 -17.53 5.59
CA MET A 36 -8.47 -18.46 6.49
C MET A 36 -9.45 -19.40 7.22
N ILE A 37 -10.65 -18.93 7.54
CA ILE A 37 -11.70 -19.74 8.18
C ILE A 37 -12.30 -20.74 7.19
N LEU A 38 -12.55 -20.33 5.94
CA LEU A 38 -13.24 -21.14 4.93
C LEU A 38 -12.37 -22.24 4.32
N PHE A 39 -11.09 -21.95 4.04
CA PHE A 39 -10.23 -22.88 3.28
C PHE A 39 -9.38 -23.82 4.15
N GLY A 40 -9.33 -23.57 5.46
CA GLY A 40 -8.54 -24.36 6.41
C GLY A 40 -7.02 -24.27 6.18
N LYS A 41 -6.22 -24.88 7.05
CA LYS A 41 -4.74 -24.82 6.97
C LYS A 41 -4.15 -25.68 5.85
N GLU A 42 -4.96 -26.54 5.25
CA GLU A 42 -4.55 -27.59 4.31
C GLU A 42 -4.21 -27.02 2.93
N ASN A 43 -4.77 -25.85 2.60
CA ASN A 43 -4.58 -25.15 1.32
C ASN A 43 -3.63 -23.96 1.44
N ILE A 44 -2.56 -24.08 2.24
CA ILE A 44 -1.74 -22.94 2.67
C ILE A 44 -1.09 -22.16 1.51
N ILE A 45 -0.70 -22.85 0.43
CA ILE A 45 -0.09 -22.22 -0.76
C ILE A 45 -1.14 -21.38 -1.50
N LEU A 46 -2.33 -21.96 -1.74
CA LEU A 46 -3.42 -21.26 -2.42
C LEU A 46 -3.87 -20.03 -1.61
N ILE A 47 -4.01 -20.18 -0.29
CA ILE A 47 -4.35 -19.08 0.62
C ILE A 47 -3.28 -17.98 0.56
N SER A 48 -2.00 -18.35 0.51
CA SER A 48 -0.90 -17.38 0.42
C SER A 48 -0.98 -16.57 -0.88
N ILE A 49 -1.20 -17.23 -2.03
CA ILE A 49 -1.36 -16.53 -3.33
C ILE A 49 -2.59 -15.61 -3.31
N ILE A 50 -3.73 -16.10 -2.85
CA ILE A 50 -4.97 -15.31 -2.78
C ILE A 50 -4.79 -14.11 -1.86
N LYS A 51 -4.18 -14.31 -0.68
CA LYS A 51 -3.84 -13.23 0.27
C LYS A 51 -3.01 -12.16 -0.42
N GLN A 52 -1.98 -12.55 -1.18
CA GLN A 52 -1.10 -11.60 -1.87
C GLN A 52 -1.85 -10.79 -2.93
N ILE A 53 -2.71 -11.43 -3.72
CA ILE A 53 -3.57 -10.75 -4.70
C ILE A 53 -4.51 -9.74 -4.01
N ILE A 54 -5.15 -10.17 -2.92
CA ILE A 54 -6.03 -9.30 -2.11
C ILE A 54 -5.24 -8.12 -1.55
N PHE A 55 -4.01 -8.33 -1.10
CA PHE A 55 -3.16 -7.28 -0.57
C PHE A 55 -2.85 -6.21 -1.63
N LEU A 56 -2.49 -6.62 -2.85
CA LEU A 56 -2.27 -5.68 -3.96
C LEU A 56 -3.53 -4.87 -4.30
N LEU A 57 -4.69 -5.53 -4.32
CA LEU A 57 -5.98 -4.85 -4.52
C LEU A 57 -6.30 -3.88 -3.38
N ALA A 58 -6.01 -4.26 -2.14
CA ALA A 58 -6.19 -3.42 -0.96
C ALA A 58 -5.29 -2.18 -1.01
N ILE A 59 -4.03 -2.31 -1.47
CA ILE A 59 -3.14 -1.16 -1.71
C ILE A 59 -3.77 -0.23 -2.75
N TRP A 60 -4.18 -0.76 -3.91
CA TRP A 60 -4.77 0.04 -4.97
C TRP A 60 -6.00 0.83 -4.51
N LEU A 61 -6.95 0.17 -3.84
CA LEU A 61 -8.16 0.81 -3.27
C LEU A 61 -7.81 1.87 -2.22
N SER A 62 -6.84 1.58 -1.37
CA SER A 62 -6.43 2.47 -0.28
C SER A 62 -5.72 3.72 -0.79
N VAL A 63 -4.89 3.57 -1.83
CA VAL A 63 -4.27 4.70 -2.53
C VAL A 63 -5.34 5.55 -3.21
N MET A 64 -6.31 4.95 -3.89
CA MET A 64 -7.43 5.67 -4.50
C MET A 64 -8.24 6.46 -3.45
N TYR A 65 -8.59 5.83 -2.32
CA TYR A 65 -9.29 6.47 -1.22
C TYR A 65 -8.48 7.63 -0.62
N SER A 66 -7.21 7.38 -0.32
CA SER A 66 -6.29 8.37 0.23
C SER A 66 -6.09 9.55 -0.72
N ALA A 67 -5.96 9.31 -2.03
CA ALA A 67 -5.87 10.35 -3.06
C ALA A 67 -7.12 11.23 -3.09
N LYS A 68 -8.32 10.62 -3.01
CA LYS A 68 -9.60 11.36 -2.92
C LYS A 68 -9.65 12.22 -1.66
N TYR A 69 -9.20 11.69 -0.52
CA TYR A 69 -9.14 12.39 0.75
C TYR A 69 -8.21 13.62 0.69
N ILE A 70 -6.98 13.46 0.19
CA ILE A 70 -6.02 14.58 0.09
C ILE A 70 -6.48 15.62 -0.94
N LYS A 71 -7.08 15.21 -2.07
CA LYS A 71 -7.63 16.13 -3.09
C LYS A 71 -8.78 16.97 -2.53
N GLY A 72 -9.55 16.41 -1.61
CA GLY A 72 -10.63 17.11 -0.91
C GLY A 72 -10.15 18.11 0.15
N ARG A 73 -8.95 17.93 0.71
CA ARG A 73 -8.46 18.75 1.83
C ARG A 73 -7.33 19.72 1.49
N TYR A 74 -6.54 19.44 0.46
CA TYR A 74 -5.29 20.16 0.20
C TYR A 74 -5.20 20.72 -1.23
N ILE A 75 -4.41 21.77 -1.38
CA ILE A 75 -3.95 22.28 -2.69
C ILE A 75 -2.68 21.53 -3.08
N ILE A 76 -2.74 20.77 -4.16
CA ILE A 76 -1.63 19.97 -4.69
C ILE A 76 -0.93 20.78 -5.79
N LYS A 77 0.31 21.21 -5.54
CA LYS A 77 1.18 21.93 -6.50
C LYS A 77 2.29 21.07 -7.10
N GLU A 78 2.74 20.06 -6.34
CA GLU A 78 3.91 19.25 -6.68
C GLU A 78 3.59 17.75 -6.50
N SER A 79 2.64 17.23 -7.29
CA SER A 79 2.19 15.84 -7.21
C SER A 79 3.34 14.83 -7.25
N ASP A 80 4.33 15.05 -8.12
CA ASP A 80 5.45 14.13 -8.28
C ASP A 80 6.32 14.03 -7.03
N LYS A 81 6.56 15.16 -6.33
CA LYS A 81 7.30 15.15 -5.06
C LYS A 81 6.51 14.41 -3.98
N ILE A 82 5.19 14.62 -3.93
CA ILE A 82 4.31 13.93 -2.97
C ILE A 82 4.35 12.41 -3.20
N ILE A 83 4.19 11.97 -4.45
CA ILE A 83 4.19 10.55 -4.82
C ILE A 83 5.54 9.90 -4.47
N LYS A 84 6.66 10.53 -4.87
CA LYS A 84 8.00 10.01 -4.59
C LYS A 84 8.28 9.94 -3.09
N SER A 85 7.96 10.98 -2.33
CA SER A 85 8.12 10.98 -0.87
C SER A 85 7.26 9.91 -0.19
N ALA A 86 5.98 9.79 -0.56
CA ALA A 86 5.09 8.78 0.01
C ALA A 86 5.56 7.35 -0.31
N THR A 87 6.01 7.11 -1.54
CA THR A 87 6.58 5.82 -1.96
C THR A 87 7.87 5.52 -1.19
N MET A 88 8.72 6.52 -0.96
CA MET A 88 9.95 6.36 -0.18
C MET A 88 9.64 5.99 1.28
N TYR A 89 8.63 6.61 1.89
CA TYR A 89 8.17 6.22 3.23
C TYR A 89 7.67 4.77 3.25
N PHE A 90 6.90 4.36 2.23
CA PHE A 90 6.43 2.99 2.10
C PHE A 90 7.59 2.00 1.94
N ILE A 91 8.60 2.31 1.12
CA ILE A 91 9.81 1.49 0.94
C ILE A 91 10.60 1.34 2.24
N ILE A 92 10.90 2.45 2.93
CA ILE A 92 11.70 2.43 4.16
C ILE A 92 11.02 1.56 5.22
N ILE A 93 9.72 1.77 5.43
CA ILE A 93 8.95 1.00 6.42
C ILE A 93 8.80 -0.46 5.98
N GLY A 94 8.53 -0.71 4.69
CA GLY A 94 8.45 -2.05 4.13
C GLY A 94 9.76 -2.84 4.31
N ILE A 95 10.91 -2.23 3.99
CA ILE A 95 12.22 -2.85 4.19
C ILE A 95 12.46 -3.14 5.67
N GLY A 96 12.07 -2.23 6.57
CA GLY A 96 12.14 -2.47 8.01
C GLY A 96 11.36 -3.70 8.45
N PHE A 97 10.11 -3.85 7.99
CA PHE A 97 9.28 -5.03 8.27
C PHE A 97 9.84 -6.30 7.63
N TRP A 98 10.36 -6.21 6.41
CA TRP A 98 10.95 -7.33 5.69
C TRP A 98 12.21 -7.86 6.39
N LEU A 99 13.12 -6.97 6.80
CA LEU A 99 14.30 -7.34 7.60
C LEU A 99 13.90 -7.97 8.94
N PHE A 100 12.90 -7.38 9.62
CA PHE A 100 12.35 -7.96 10.84
C PHE A 100 11.81 -9.37 10.62
N TYR A 101 11.05 -9.59 9.54
CA TYR A 101 10.55 -10.91 9.16
C TYR A 101 11.68 -11.92 8.92
N ILE A 102 12.70 -11.55 8.14
CA ILE A 102 13.87 -12.42 7.88
C ILE A 102 14.59 -12.82 9.16
N VAL A 103 14.82 -11.87 10.08
CA VAL A 103 15.48 -12.16 11.36
C VAL A 103 14.69 -13.17 12.18
N ARG A 104 13.34 -13.09 12.17
CA ARG A 104 12.50 -14.05 12.89
C ARG A 104 12.49 -15.44 12.24
N VAL A 105 12.46 -15.51 10.91
CA VAL A 105 12.62 -16.79 10.18
C VAL A 105 13.97 -17.43 10.51
N ALA A 106 15.06 -16.66 10.49
CA ALA A 106 16.40 -17.17 10.80
C ALA A 106 16.53 -17.67 12.26
N LYS A 107 15.73 -17.13 13.19
CA LYS A 107 15.67 -17.58 14.59
C LYS A 107 14.74 -18.78 14.82
N GLY A 108 13.99 -19.21 13.81
CA GLY A 108 13.00 -20.29 13.95
C GLY A 108 11.72 -19.88 14.68
N ASP A 109 11.46 -18.58 14.84
CA ASP A 109 10.26 -18.05 15.54
C ASP A 109 8.97 -18.21 14.71
N ILE A 110 9.09 -18.44 13.40
CA ILE A 110 7.97 -18.44 12.45
C ILE A 110 7.89 -19.82 11.77
N TYR A 111 6.65 -20.29 11.56
CA TYR A 111 6.28 -21.56 10.91
C TYR A 111 6.63 -21.65 9.40
N THR A 112 7.68 -20.99 8.93
CA THR A 112 8.24 -21.24 7.60
C THR A 112 9.43 -22.18 7.76
N ASN A 113 9.39 -23.31 7.08
CA ASN A 113 10.28 -24.45 7.37
C ASN A 113 11.74 -24.20 6.95
N SER A 114 12.01 -23.12 6.20
CA SER A 114 13.32 -22.76 5.67
C SER A 114 13.26 -21.43 4.89
N ILE A 115 14.41 -20.79 4.69
CA ILE A 115 14.58 -19.69 3.70
C ILE A 115 14.31 -20.19 2.26
N LEU A 116 14.38 -21.51 2.04
CA LEU A 116 14.07 -22.16 0.77
C LEU A 116 12.57 -22.47 0.59
N ASP A 117 11.71 -22.09 1.55
CA ASP A 117 10.27 -22.31 1.45
C ASP A 117 9.67 -21.51 0.29
N VAL A 118 8.83 -22.15 -0.51
CA VAL A 118 8.14 -21.53 -1.65
C VAL A 118 7.31 -20.32 -1.19
N ASN A 119 6.71 -20.36 -0.01
CA ASN A 119 5.95 -19.22 0.53
C ASN A 119 6.85 -18.03 0.83
N PHE A 120 8.08 -18.28 1.32
CA PHE A 120 9.06 -17.23 1.52
C PHE A 120 9.39 -16.56 0.18
N PHE A 121 9.67 -17.32 -0.88
CA PHE A 121 9.93 -16.74 -2.21
C PHE A 121 8.74 -15.95 -2.77
N ILE A 122 7.52 -16.47 -2.63
CA ILE A 122 6.29 -15.78 -3.05
C ILE A 122 6.19 -14.43 -2.33
N ASP A 123 6.28 -14.41 -1.00
CA ASP A 123 6.19 -13.18 -0.21
C ASP A 123 7.24 -12.13 -0.63
N ASN A 124 8.46 -12.57 -0.96
CA ASN A 124 9.53 -11.69 -1.43
C ASN A 124 9.25 -11.08 -2.81
N ILE A 125 8.72 -11.84 -3.76
CA ILE A 125 8.36 -11.32 -5.09
C ILE A 125 7.23 -10.29 -4.95
N PHE A 126 6.20 -10.62 -4.17
CA PHE A 126 5.06 -9.74 -3.97
C PHE A 126 5.43 -8.46 -3.23
N PHE A 127 6.37 -8.50 -2.29
CA PHE A 127 6.91 -7.31 -1.62
C PHE A 127 7.40 -6.24 -2.61
N PHE A 128 8.10 -6.61 -3.68
CA PHE A 128 8.51 -5.64 -4.71
C PHE A 128 7.33 -5.14 -5.56
N LEU A 129 6.36 -6.01 -5.84
CA LEU A 129 5.14 -5.65 -6.56
C LEU A 129 4.28 -4.66 -5.78
N GLU A 130 4.25 -4.76 -4.44
CA GLU A 130 3.52 -3.83 -3.57
C GLU A 130 4.00 -2.39 -3.77
N PHE A 131 5.33 -2.16 -3.80
CA PHE A 131 5.89 -0.82 -4.06
C PHE A 131 5.50 -0.30 -5.44
N LEU A 132 5.55 -1.18 -6.44
CA LEU A 132 5.20 -0.83 -7.80
C LEU A 132 3.72 -0.44 -7.89
N VAL A 133 2.81 -1.24 -7.30
CA VAL A 133 1.37 -0.95 -7.27
C VAL A 133 1.11 0.35 -6.51
N PHE A 134 1.74 0.57 -5.36
CA PHE A 134 1.61 1.81 -4.59
C PHE A 134 2.00 3.03 -5.43
N TYR A 135 3.17 2.99 -6.07
CA TYR A 135 3.70 4.08 -6.89
C TYR A 135 2.83 4.36 -8.11
N LEU A 136 2.50 3.33 -8.90
CA LEU A 136 1.70 3.47 -10.11
C LEU A 136 0.28 3.97 -9.79
N SER A 137 -0.33 3.44 -8.73
CA SER A 137 -1.64 3.90 -8.26
C SER A 137 -1.59 5.35 -7.80
N SER A 138 -0.54 5.74 -7.07
CA SER A 138 -0.37 7.11 -6.59
C SER A 138 -0.24 8.08 -7.77
N LYS A 139 0.54 7.69 -8.79
CA LYS A 139 0.69 8.45 -10.04
C LYS A 139 -0.62 8.57 -10.83
N LYS A 140 -1.45 7.53 -10.80
CA LYS A 140 -2.77 7.51 -11.46
C LYS A 140 -3.80 8.42 -10.79
N TYR A 141 -3.74 8.62 -9.47
CA TYR A 141 -4.80 9.31 -8.72
C TYR A 141 -4.41 10.68 -8.14
N ILE A 142 -3.12 10.98 -8.00
CA ILE A 142 -2.64 12.26 -7.45
C ILE A 142 -2.17 13.16 -8.59
N HIS A 143 -2.87 14.29 -8.77
CA HIS A 143 -2.55 15.29 -9.79
C HIS A 143 -2.57 16.70 -9.23
N ASN A 144 -1.87 17.61 -9.89
CA ASN A 144 -1.89 19.03 -9.55
C ASN A 144 -3.30 19.61 -9.65
N THR A 145 -3.65 20.50 -8.72
CA THR A 145 -5.03 20.99 -8.57
C THR A 145 -5.49 21.80 -9.78
N SER A 146 -4.56 22.48 -10.46
CA SER A 146 -4.81 23.26 -11.68
C SER A 146 -5.08 22.40 -12.93
N GLN A 147 -4.66 21.13 -12.98
CA GLN A 147 -4.89 20.26 -14.14
C GLN A 147 -6.33 19.71 -14.22
N ASN A 148 -7.12 19.75 -13.14
CA ASN A 148 -8.48 19.20 -13.14
C ASN A 148 -9.57 20.21 -13.55
N ASN A 149 -9.30 21.51 -13.58
CA ASN A 149 -10.30 22.52 -13.94
C ASN A 149 -10.50 22.67 -15.46
N THR A 150 -9.59 22.13 -16.27
CA THR A 150 -9.68 22.18 -17.74
C THR A 150 -10.46 20.99 -18.32
N GLN A 151 -10.60 19.88 -17.57
CA GLN A 151 -11.33 18.67 -18.04
C GLN A 151 -12.81 18.63 -17.64
N MET A 152 -13.27 19.53 -16.76
CA MET A 152 -14.70 19.66 -16.42
C MET A 152 -15.41 20.80 -17.16
N LYS A 153 -14.79 21.33 -18.23
CA LYS A 153 -15.34 22.42 -19.05
C LYS A 153 -15.53 22.07 -20.54
N ASN A 154 -15.32 20.81 -20.93
CA ASN A 154 -15.58 20.33 -22.28
C ASN A 154 -16.67 19.25 -22.25
#